data_AF-A0A127T4G1-F1
#
_entry.id   AF-A0A127T4G1-F1
#
_cell.length_a   1.000
_cell.length_b   1.000
_cell.length_c   1.000
_cell.angle_alpha   90.00
_cell.angle_beta   90.00
_cell.angle_gamma   90.00
#
_symmetry.space_group_name_H-M   'P 1'
#
loop_
_entity.id
_entity.type
_entity.pdbx_description
1 polymer ?
#
loop_
_entity_poly.entity_id
_entity_poly.type
_entity_poly.pdbx_seq_one_letter_code
_entity_poly.pdbx_strand_id
1 'polypeptide(L)'
;AVRDEFQIFRWDGVNRGFAGHNQDQDLRSAMRNSTVWVYELFAKEIGDDKARRYLKKIDYGNADPSTSNGDYWIEGSLAISAQEQIAFLRKLYRNELPFRVEHQRLVKDLMIVEAGRNWILRAKTGWEGRMGWWVGWVEWPTGSVFFALNIDTPNRMDDLFKREAIVRAILRSIEALPPNPAVNSDAAR
;
A
#
# COMPACT_ATOMS: atom_id res chain seq x y z
N ALA A 1 -5.62 -6.39 19.70
CA ALA A 1 -6.42 -6.53 18.48
C ALA A 1 -7.02 -5.16 18.22
N VAL A 2 -6.99 -4.69 16.98
CA VAL A 2 -7.60 -3.40 16.62
C VAL A 2 -9.11 -3.47 16.89
N ARG A 3 -9.65 -2.48 17.61
CA ARG A 3 -11.06 -2.46 18.03
C ARG A 3 -11.99 -2.18 16.84
N ASP A 4 -11.66 -1.14 16.08
CA ASP A 4 -12.36 -0.68 14.86
C ASP A 4 -11.47 0.33 14.11
N GLU A 5 -11.95 0.88 12.98
CA GLU A 5 -11.21 1.88 12.20
C GLU A 5 -10.98 3.23 12.90
N PHE A 6 -11.70 3.51 13.99
CA PHE A 6 -11.62 4.76 14.76
C PHE A 6 -10.68 4.66 15.96
N GLN A 7 -10.06 3.49 16.19
CA GLN A 7 -9.06 3.33 17.22
C GLN A 7 -7.92 4.33 17.01
N ILE A 8 -7.67 5.15 18.02
CA ILE A 8 -6.55 6.08 18.05
C ILE A 8 -5.31 5.40 18.64
N PHE A 9 -4.22 5.43 17.89
CA PHE A 9 -2.87 5.10 18.31
C PHE A 9 -2.17 6.38 18.76
N ARG A 10 -1.88 6.48 20.05
CA ARG A 10 -1.27 7.67 20.63
C ARG A 10 0.21 7.76 20.26
N TRP A 11 0.63 8.94 19.82
CA TRP A 11 2.03 9.24 19.57
C TRP A 11 2.80 9.30 20.89
N ASP A 12 4.01 8.75 20.87
CA ASP A 12 4.92 8.67 22.03
C ASP A 12 5.77 9.93 22.23
N GLY A 13 5.60 10.95 21.40
CA GLY A 13 6.38 12.18 21.44
C GLY A 13 7.74 12.11 20.74
N VAL A 14 8.13 10.96 20.18
CA VAL A 14 9.41 10.80 19.48
C VAL A 14 9.31 11.37 18.07
N ASN A 15 10.19 12.33 17.75
CA ASN A 15 10.28 12.93 16.42
C ASN A 15 10.97 11.97 15.43
N ARG A 16 10.25 11.60 14.37
CA ARG A 16 10.67 10.62 13.33
C ARG A 16 11.03 11.27 11.99
N GLY A 17 11.30 12.57 11.96
CA GLY A 17 11.75 13.31 10.77
C GLY A 17 10.63 13.72 9.81
N PHE A 18 9.72 12.81 9.46
CA PHE A 18 8.54 13.14 8.66
C PHE A 18 7.39 13.63 9.55
N ALA A 19 6.95 14.88 9.35
CA ALA A 19 5.93 15.51 10.20
C ALA A 19 4.63 14.69 10.30
N GLY A 20 4.23 13.99 9.22
CA GLY A 20 3.02 13.17 9.23
C GLY A 20 3.06 11.97 10.19
N HIS A 21 4.25 11.55 10.64
CA HIS A 21 4.43 10.48 11.64
C HIS A 21 4.41 10.98 13.08
N ASN A 22 4.55 12.29 13.31
CA ASN A 22 4.72 12.91 14.63
C ASN A 22 3.37 13.40 15.20
N GLN A 23 2.37 12.54 15.17
CA GLN A 23 1.01 12.83 15.63
C GLN A 23 0.27 11.52 15.89
N ASP A 24 -0.78 11.60 16.69
CA ASP A 24 -1.73 10.49 16.87
C ASP A 24 -2.25 10.01 15.52
N GLN A 25 -2.49 8.70 15.42
CA GLN A 25 -2.94 8.08 14.18
C GLN A 25 -4.22 7.30 14.40
N ASP A 26 -5.02 7.20 13.35
CA ASP A 26 -5.97 6.11 13.15
C ASP A 26 -5.46 5.20 12.00
N LEU A 27 -6.22 4.16 11.63
CA LEU A 27 -5.82 3.29 10.52
C LEU A 27 -5.71 4.04 9.18
N ARG A 28 -6.55 5.06 8.96
CA ARG A 28 -6.61 5.82 7.72
C ARG A 28 -5.42 6.76 7.59
N SER A 29 -5.10 7.51 8.64
CA SER A 29 -3.93 8.38 8.66
C SER A 29 -2.64 7.56 8.62
N ALA A 30 -2.57 6.43 9.34
CA ALA A 30 -1.40 5.56 9.31
C ALA A 30 -1.16 4.96 7.92
N MET A 31 -2.22 4.50 7.23
CA MET A 31 -2.09 3.98 5.86
C MET A 31 -1.69 5.08 4.87
N ARG A 32 -2.32 6.26 4.95
CA ARG A 32 -2.03 7.40 4.07
C ARG A 32 -0.60 7.93 4.23
N ASN A 33 -0.14 8.10 5.47
CA ASN A 33 1.17 8.66 5.78
C ASN A 33 2.29 7.60 5.78
N SER A 34 1.95 6.33 5.55
CA SER A 34 2.88 5.20 5.69
C SER A 34 3.58 5.22 7.05
N THR A 35 2.81 5.41 8.12
CA THR A 35 3.32 5.60 9.48
C THR A 35 3.78 4.26 10.06
N VAL A 36 5.05 3.91 9.83
CA VAL A 36 5.64 2.58 10.15
C VAL A 36 5.41 2.19 11.62
N TRP A 37 5.58 3.13 12.55
CA TRP A 37 5.48 2.83 13.98
C TRP A 37 4.11 2.30 14.42
N VAL A 38 3.02 2.61 13.70
CA VAL A 38 1.70 2.03 14.01
C VAL A 38 1.68 0.54 13.63
N TYR A 39 2.28 0.18 12.51
CA TYR A 39 2.33 -1.19 12.01
C TYR A 39 3.34 -2.06 12.79
N GLU A 40 4.42 -1.46 13.31
CA GLU A 40 5.33 -2.09 14.29
C GLU A 40 4.56 -2.58 15.54
N LEU A 41 3.62 -1.77 16.06
CA LEU A 41 2.77 -2.17 17.20
C LEU A 41 1.92 -3.40 16.86
N PHE A 42 1.36 -3.46 15.64
CA PHE A 42 0.60 -4.62 15.18
C PHE A 42 1.46 -5.86 15.02
N ALA A 43 2.64 -5.71 14.40
CA ALA A 43 3.57 -6.81 14.21
C ALA A 43 3.99 -7.42 15.56
N LYS A 44 4.30 -6.57 16.54
CA LYS A 44 4.61 -7.00 17.91
C LYS A 44 3.46 -7.75 18.58
N GLU A 45 2.21 -7.30 18.40
CA GLU A 45 1.05 -7.98 18.98
C GLU A 45 0.73 -9.32 18.28
N ILE A 46 0.91 -9.37 16.95
CA ILE A 46 0.71 -10.58 16.15
C ILE A 46 1.78 -11.62 16.55
N GLY A 47 3.05 -11.21 16.58
CA GLY A 47 4.20 -12.08 16.82
C GLY A 47 4.51 -13.00 15.64
N ASP A 48 5.76 -13.44 15.56
CA ASP A 48 6.35 -14.12 14.39
C ASP A 48 5.60 -15.40 13.98
N ASP A 49 5.18 -16.20 14.97
CA ASP A 49 4.46 -17.45 14.73
C ASP A 49 3.12 -17.22 14.03
N LYS A 50 2.36 -16.20 14.45
CA LYS A 50 1.09 -15.87 13.79
C LYS A 50 1.36 -15.20 12.45
N ALA A 51 2.36 -14.32 12.35
CA ALA A 51 2.74 -13.69 11.08
C ALA A 51 3.06 -14.76 10.02
N ARG A 52 3.90 -15.74 10.36
CA ARG A 52 4.25 -16.86 9.46
C ARG A 52 3.03 -17.66 9.05
N ARG A 53 2.13 -17.96 9.98
CA ARG A 53 0.86 -18.65 9.67
C ARG A 53 -0.01 -17.84 8.73
N TYR A 54 -0.15 -16.53 8.93
CA TYR A 54 -0.95 -15.68 8.06
C TYR A 54 -0.34 -15.55 6.66
N LEU A 55 0.96 -15.33 6.55
CA LEU A 55 1.67 -15.23 5.28
C LEU A 55 1.52 -16.51 4.45
N LYS A 56 1.68 -17.69 5.08
CA LYS A 56 1.42 -18.98 4.43
C LYS A 56 -0.05 -19.15 4.04
N LYS A 57 -0.97 -18.78 4.94
CA LYS A 57 -2.42 -18.93 4.73
C LYS A 57 -2.93 -18.13 3.53
N ILE A 58 -2.30 -16.99 3.22
CA ILE A 58 -2.69 -16.15 2.09
C ILE A 58 -1.79 -16.32 0.86
N ASP A 59 -0.77 -17.19 0.94
CA ASP A 59 0.21 -17.44 -0.12
C ASP A 59 0.98 -16.16 -0.51
N TYR A 60 1.57 -15.50 0.48
CA TYR A 60 2.28 -14.23 0.30
C TYR A 60 3.79 -14.42 0.09
N GLY A 61 4.20 -14.49 -1.17
CA GLY A 61 5.60 -14.59 -1.56
C GLY A 61 6.30 -15.79 -0.90
N ASN A 62 7.51 -15.59 -0.37
CA ASN A 62 8.24 -16.64 0.34
C ASN A 62 7.71 -16.95 1.75
N ALA A 63 6.72 -16.19 2.24
CA ALA A 63 6.09 -16.33 3.55
C ALA A 63 7.08 -16.43 4.74
N ASP A 64 8.21 -15.73 4.65
CA ASP A 64 9.25 -15.74 5.68
C ASP A 64 9.31 -14.43 6.46
N PRO A 65 8.72 -14.37 7.67
CA PRO A 65 8.86 -13.21 8.55
C PRO A 65 10.16 -13.24 9.37
N SER A 66 11.18 -14.02 8.98
CA SER A 66 12.45 -14.02 9.69
C SER A 66 13.13 -12.65 9.58
N THR A 67 13.63 -12.16 10.72
CA THR A 67 14.45 -10.95 10.76
C THR A 67 15.44 -11.01 11.91
N SER A 68 16.63 -10.44 11.71
CA SER A 68 17.63 -10.32 12.78
C SER A 68 17.45 -9.04 13.60
N ASN A 69 16.88 -7.98 13.00
CA ASN A 69 16.56 -6.70 13.61
C ASN A 69 15.37 -6.05 12.87
N GLY A 70 14.65 -5.13 13.54
CA GLY A 70 13.58 -4.36 12.91
C GLY A 70 12.38 -5.19 12.45
N ASP A 71 11.66 -4.65 11.46
CA ASP A 71 10.43 -5.25 10.94
C ASP A 71 10.69 -6.22 9.79
N TYR A 72 10.03 -7.38 9.82
CA TYR A 72 10.26 -8.44 8.85
C TYR A 72 9.92 -8.09 7.39
N TRP A 73 9.13 -7.04 7.15
CA TRP A 73 8.75 -6.58 5.80
C TRP A 73 9.62 -5.42 5.27
N ILE A 74 10.50 -4.85 6.10
CA ILE A 74 11.44 -3.78 5.69
C ILE A 74 12.88 -4.30 5.75
N GLU A 75 13.27 -4.91 6.87
CA GLU A 75 14.65 -5.32 7.15
C GLU A 75 14.83 -6.85 7.16
N GLY A 76 13.73 -7.59 7.03
CA GLY A 76 13.72 -9.06 7.10
C GLY A 76 13.84 -9.76 5.74
N SER A 77 13.63 -11.07 5.79
CA SER A 77 13.75 -11.96 4.63
C SER A 77 12.49 -12.05 3.78
N LEU A 78 11.40 -11.35 4.14
CA LEU A 78 10.14 -11.42 3.41
C LEU A 78 10.32 -10.87 2.00
N ALA A 79 10.04 -11.70 0.99
CA ALA A 79 10.16 -11.33 -0.41
C ALA A 79 8.91 -11.76 -1.19
N ILE A 80 8.50 -10.92 -2.14
CA ILE A 80 7.36 -11.15 -3.03
C ILE A 80 7.65 -10.53 -4.40
N SER A 81 7.31 -11.23 -5.48
CA SER A 81 7.41 -10.74 -6.85
C SER A 81 6.26 -9.80 -7.22
N ALA A 82 6.44 -9.02 -8.29
CA ALA A 82 5.38 -8.16 -8.82
C ALA A 82 4.16 -8.98 -9.28
N GLN A 83 4.36 -10.18 -9.84
CA GLN A 83 3.28 -11.08 -10.25
C GLN A 83 2.50 -11.61 -9.04
N GLU A 84 3.19 -11.97 -7.96
CA GLU A 84 2.55 -12.40 -6.71
C GLU A 84 1.79 -11.24 -6.04
N GLN A 85 2.30 -10.01 -6.10
CA GLN A 85 1.55 -8.81 -5.68
C GLN A 85 0.22 -8.70 -6.44
N ILE A 86 0.23 -8.84 -7.77
CA ILE A 86 -1.01 -8.85 -8.56
C ILE A 86 -1.96 -9.98 -8.13
N ALA A 87 -1.44 -11.19 -7.91
CA ALA A 87 -2.25 -12.32 -7.47
C ALA A 87 -2.92 -12.05 -6.11
N PHE A 88 -2.18 -11.50 -5.15
CA PHE A 88 -2.68 -11.08 -3.85
C PHE A 88 -3.76 -9.99 -3.97
N LEU A 89 -3.50 -8.94 -4.75
CA LEU A 89 -4.44 -7.83 -4.95
C LEU A 89 -5.75 -8.29 -5.61
N ARG A 90 -5.69 -9.26 -6.54
CA ARG A 90 -6.90 -9.84 -7.14
C ARG A 90 -7.76 -10.60 -6.12
N LYS A 91 -7.13 -11.36 -5.22
CA LYS A 91 -7.84 -12.02 -4.10
C LYS A 91 -8.49 -10.99 -3.18
N LEU A 92 -7.75 -9.93 -2.80
CA LEU A 92 -8.28 -8.83 -1.97
C LEU A 92 -9.47 -8.11 -2.64
N TYR A 93 -9.34 -7.80 -3.93
CA TYR A 93 -10.40 -7.15 -4.72
C TYR A 93 -11.70 -7.96 -4.66
N ARG A 94 -11.63 -9.28 -4.84
CA ARG A 94 -12.78 -10.20 -4.84
C ARG A 94 -13.28 -10.62 -3.46
N ASN A 95 -12.60 -10.19 -2.40
CA ASN A 95 -12.81 -10.65 -1.02
C ASN A 95 -12.53 -12.16 -0.82
N GLU A 96 -11.61 -12.72 -1.60
CA GLU A 96 -11.27 -14.16 -1.60
C GLU A 96 -10.15 -14.50 -0.62
N LEU A 97 -9.60 -13.52 0.12
CA LEU A 97 -8.67 -13.84 1.20
C LEU A 97 -9.40 -14.54 2.34
N PRO A 98 -8.73 -15.45 3.07
CA PRO A 98 -9.36 -16.25 4.13
C PRO A 98 -9.46 -15.47 5.46
N PHE A 99 -10.02 -14.27 5.37
CA PHE A 99 -10.33 -13.33 6.44
C PHE A 99 -11.77 -12.84 6.32
N ARG A 100 -12.31 -12.30 7.41
CA ARG A 100 -13.63 -11.66 7.45
C ARG A 100 -13.76 -10.61 6.33
N VAL A 101 -14.87 -10.66 5.59
CA VAL A 101 -15.11 -9.82 4.40
C VAL A 101 -15.11 -8.33 4.78
N GLU A 102 -15.64 -8.00 5.94
CA GLU A 102 -15.64 -6.64 6.51
C GLU A 102 -14.22 -6.08 6.68
N HIS A 103 -13.24 -6.91 7.07
CA HIS A 103 -11.84 -6.45 7.19
C HIS A 103 -11.21 -6.21 5.82
N GLN A 104 -11.52 -7.07 4.84
CA GLN A 104 -11.06 -6.88 3.47
C GLN A 104 -11.66 -5.62 2.84
N ARG A 105 -12.93 -5.32 3.11
CA ARG A 105 -13.59 -4.08 2.67
C ARG A 105 -12.96 -2.85 3.33
N LEU A 106 -12.69 -2.90 4.63
CA LEU A 106 -12.01 -1.82 5.34
C LEU A 106 -10.64 -1.53 4.73
N VAL A 107 -9.79 -2.55 4.53
CA VAL A 107 -8.47 -2.37 3.89
C VAL A 107 -8.60 -1.70 2.52
N LYS A 108 -9.55 -2.12 1.69
CA LYS A 108 -9.81 -1.50 0.38
C LYS A 108 -10.24 -0.04 0.47
N ASP A 109 -10.98 0.33 1.52
CA ASP A 109 -11.38 1.72 1.76
C ASP A 109 -10.19 2.59 2.18
N LEU A 110 -9.32 2.06 3.06
CA LEU A 110 -8.10 2.74 3.50
C LEU A 110 -7.08 2.93 2.35
N MET A 111 -7.13 2.09 1.33
CA MET A 111 -6.26 2.16 0.16
C MET A 111 -6.68 3.20 -0.89
N ILE A 112 -7.84 3.87 -0.75
CA ILE A 112 -8.29 4.86 -1.73
C ILE A 112 -7.32 6.05 -1.76
N VAL A 113 -6.68 6.25 -2.91
CA VAL A 113 -5.75 7.38 -3.17
C VAL A 113 -6.48 8.51 -3.90
N GLU A 114 -7.35 8.15 -4.84
CA GLU A 114 -8.06 9.11 -5.68
C GLU A 114 -9.37 8.47 -6.16
N ALA A 115 -10.40 9.28 -6.36
CA ALA A 115 -11.68 8.81 -6.88
C ALA A 115 -12.32 9.90 -7.74
N GLY A 116 -13.00 9.47 -8.80
CA GLY A 116 -13.89 10.30 -9.60
C GLY A 116 -15.32 9.76 -9.56
N ARG A 117 -16.18 10.32 -10.42
CA ARG A 117 -17.60 9.92 -10.48
C ARG A 117 -17.80 8.42 -10.74
N ASN A 118 -17.00 7.85 -11.64
CA ASN A 118 -17.16 6.47 -12.13
C ASN A 118 -15.87 5.65 -11.99
N TRP A 119 -14.91 6.08 -11.17
CA TRP A 119 -13.67 5.33 -11.01
C TRP A 119 -13.04 5.57 -9.65
N ILE A 120 -12.26 4.59 -9.19
CA ILE A 120 -11.54 4.68 -7.92
C ILE A 120 -10.14 4.08 -8.10
N LEU A 121 -9.10 4.83 -7.74
CA LEU A 121 -7.72 4.35 -7.66
C LEU A 121 -7.42 3.95 -6.21
N ARG A 122 -7.10 2.67 -6.03
CA ARG A 122 -6.65 2.11 -4.74
C ARG A 122 -5.22 1.67 -4.87
N ALA A 123 -4.35 2.17 -4.01
CA ALA A 123 -2.93 1.84 -4.11
C ALA A 123 -2.16 2.08 -2.82
N LYS A 124 -1.00 1.43 -2.72
CA LYS A 124 -0.06 1.66 -1.62
C LYS A 124 1.37 1.76 -2.15
N THR A 125 2.09 2.77 -1.68
CA THR A 125 3.53 2.95 -1.92
C THR A 125 4.36 2.11 -0.95
N GLY A 126 5.54 1.67 -1.38
CA GLY A 126 6.51 0.97 -0.53
C GLY A 126 7.93 1.40 -0.87
N TRP A 127 8.83 1.40 0.11
CA TRP A 127 10.25 1.66 -0.07
C TRP A 127 11.04 1.11 1.11
N GLU A 128 12.01 0.24 0.85
CA GLU A 128 12.94 -0.30 1.87
C GLU A 128 14.30 0.41 1.85
N GLY A 129 14.42 1.48 1.04
CA GLY A 129 15.63 2.29 0.93
C GLY A 129 16.30 2.16 -0.43
N ARG A 130 16.25 0.99 -1.09
CA ARG A 130 16.85 0.78 -2.42
C ARG A 130 15.83 0.47 -3.49
N MET A 131 14.72 -0.17 -3.11
CA MET A 131 13.70 -0.62 -4.03
C MET A 131 12.34 0.04 -3.75
N GLY A 132 11.76 0.65 -4.77
CA GLY A 132 10.51 1.38 -4.72
C GLY A 132 9.33 0.58 -5.29
N TRP A 133 8.21 0.61 -4.58
CA TRP A 133 6.97 -0.04 -4.98
C TRP A 133 5.81 0.95 -5.11
N TRP A 134 4.94 0.72 -6.08
CA TRP A 134 3.56 1.20 -6.05
C TRP A 134 2.65 0.14 -6.64
N VAL A 135 1.77 -0.40 -5.81
CA VAL A 135 0.90 -1.52 -6.14
C VAL A 135 -0.55 -1.15 -5.89
N GLY A 136 -1.45 -1.64 -6.73
CA GLY A 136 -2.85 -1.24 -6.64
C GLY A 136 -3.68 -1.63 -7.85
N TRP A 137 -4.84 -1.00 -7.96
CA TRP A 137 -5.70 -1.13 -9.12
C TRP A 137 -6.59 0.11 -9.29
N VAL A 138 -7.04 0.33 -10.52
CA VAL A 138 -8.11 1.27 -10.84
C VAL A 138 -9.37 0.48 -11.15
N GLU A 139 -10.48 0.86 -10.51
CA GLU A 139 -11.80 0.27 -10.75
C GLU A 139 -12.62 1.19 -11.65
N TRP A 140 -13.23 0.61 -12.68
CA TRP A 140 -14.30 1.20 -13.48
C TRP A 140 -15.51 0.25 -13.50
N PRO A 141 -16.72 0.74 -13.85
CA PRO A 141 -17.89 -0.11 -14.06
C PRO A 141 -17.67 -1.23 -15.09
N THR A 142 -16.78 -1.01 -16.07
CA THR A 142 -16.46 -1.95 -17.15
C THR A 142 -15.42 -3.00 -16.75
N GLY A 143 -14.68 -2.77 -15.67
CA GLY A 143 -13.60 -3.66 -15.25
C GLY A 143 -12.54 -2.95 -14.43
N SER A 144 -11.64 -3.73 -13.83
CA SER A 144 -10.51 -3.21 -13.05
C SER A 144 -9.18 -3.49 -13.73
N VAL A 145 -8.26 -2.54 -13.66
CA VAL A 145 -6.89 -2.67 -14.13
C VAL A 145 -5.95 -2.68 -12.94
N PHE A 146 -5.23 -3.79 -12.76
CA PHE A 146 -4.27 -3.99 -11.67
C PHE A 146 -2.86 -3.62 -12.12
N PHE A 147 -2.05 -3.12 -11.19
CA PHE A 147 -0.64 -2.80 -11.44
C PHE A 147 0.23 -3.12 -10.23
N ALA A 148 1.49 -3.44 -10.50
CA ALA A 148 2.53 -3.59 -9.50
C ALA A 148 3.85 -3.08 -10.09
N LEU A 149 4.17 -1.83 -9.82
CA LEU A 149 5.47 -1.27 -10.17
C LEU A 149 6.49 -1.65 -9.10
N ASN A 150 7.66 -2.12 -9.56
CA ASN A 150 8.87 -2.29 -8.79
C ASN A 150 10.04 -1.65 -9.54
N ILE A 151 10.79 -0.76 -8.89
CA ILE A 151 11.94 -0.08 -9.49
C ILE A 151 13.10 0.05 -8.51
N ASP A 152 14.32 0.07 -9.02
CA ASP A 152 15.48 0.53 -8.27
C ASP A 152 15.42 2.06 -8.06
N THR A 153 15.87 2.51 -6.89
CA THR A 153 15.98 3.94 -6.53
C THR A 153 17.45 4.30 -6.25
N PRO A 154 18.33 4.32 -7.27
CA PRO A 154 19.76 4.63 -7.08
C PRO A 154 20.00 6.03 -6.48
N ASN A 155 19.13 7.01 -6.76
CA ASN A 155 19.17 8.36 -6.17
C ASN A 155 18.29 8.47 -4.91
N ARG A 156 17.88 7.34 -4.33
CA ARG A 156 17.14 7.26 -3.05
C ARG A 156 15.87 8.11 -3.06
N MET A 157 15.80 9.12 -2.19
CA MET A 157 14.62 9.97 -2.02
C MET A 157 14.24 10.71 -3.31
N ASP A 158 15.21 11.07 -4.14
CA ASP A 158 14.99 11.79 -5.40
C ASP A 158 14.27 10.95 -6.45
N ASP A 159 14.26 9.62 -6.30
CA ASP A 159 13.55 8.72 -7.21
C ASP A 159 12.13 8.38 -6.74
N LEU A 160 11.75 8.73 -5.50
CA LEU A 160 10.50 8.23 -4.89
C LEU A 160 9.24 8.69 -5.60
N PHE A 161 9.25 9.88 -6.20
CA PHE A 161 8.10 10.39 -6.96
C PHE A 161 7.87 9.59 -8.26
N LYS A 162 8.92 8.96 -8.81
CA LYS A 162 8.86 8.21 -10.08
C LYS A 162 7.89 7.04 -10.00
N ARG A 163 7.73 6.46 -8.80
CA ARG A 163 6.81 5.33 -8.56
C ARG A 163 5.38 5.65 -9.00
N GLU A 164 4.89 6.82 -8.61
CA GLU A 164 3.55 7.28 -8.99
C GLU A 164 3.52 7.84 -10.41
N ALA A 165 4.53 8.63 -10.80
CA ALA A 165 4.57 9.26 -12.11
C ALA A 165 4.53 8.25 -13.26
N ILE A 166 5.35 7.19 -13.19
CA ILE A 166 5.45 6.15 -14.22
C ILE A 166 4.11 5.42 -14.39
N VAL A 167 3.55 4.90 -13.31
CA VAL A 167 2.30 4.13 -13.36
C VAL A 167 1.15 5.01 -13.81
N ARG A 168 1.05 6.26 -13.33
CA ARG A 168 -0.02 7.18 -13.78
C ARG A 168 0.10 7.47 -15.27
N ALA A 169 1.31 7.64 -15.80
CA ALA A 169 1.52 7.81 -17.23
C ALA A 169 1.07 6.58 -18.03
N ILE A 170 1.45 5.37 -17.58
CA ILE A 170 1.05 4.10 -18.22
C ILE A 170 -0.47 3.89 -18.16
N LEU A 171 -1.08 4.10 -16.98
CA LEU A 171 -2.53 3.94 -16.81
C LEU A 171 -3.30 4.91 -17.71
N ARG A 172 -2.81 6.14 -17.88
CA ARG A 172 -3.41 7.10 -18.83
C ARG A 172 -3.21 6.68 -20.28
N SER A 173 -2.05 6.15 -20.65
CA SER A 173 -1.81 5.72 -22.04
C SER A 173 -2.66 4.52 -22.46
N ILE A 174 -3.19 3.76 -21.51
CA ILE A 174 -4.12 2.64 -21.75
C ILE A 174 -5.56 2.99 -21.33
N GLU A 175 -5.86 4.26 -21.11
CA GLU A 175 -7.19 4.79 -20.74
C GLU A 175 -7.78 4.20 -19.43
N ALA A 176 -6.93 3.61 -18.58
CA ALA A 176 -7.31 3.06 -17.28
C ALA A 176 -7.39 4.12 -16.18
N LEU A 177 -6.90 5.35 -16.42
CA LEU A 177 -7.03 6.50 -15.52
C LEU A 177 -7.38 7.73 -16.37
N PRO A 178 -8.25 8.66 -15.92
CA PRO A 178 -8.57 9.83 -16.70
C PRO A 178 -7.34 10.70 -17.01
N PRO A 179 -7.41 11.49 -18.09
CA PRO A 179 -6.37 12.45 -18.44
C PRO A 179 -6.14 13.46 -17.30
N ASN A 180 -4.91 13.97 -17.21
CA ASN A 180 -4.54 14.91 -16.16
C ASN A 180 -5.39 16.20 -16.28
N PRO A 181 -6.15 16.59 -15.24
CA PRO A 181 -6.96 17.82 -15.32
C PRO A 181 -6.12 19.08 -15.60
N ALA A 182 -4.83 19.09 -15.22
CA ALA A 182 -3.93 20.22 -15.48
C ALA A 182 -3.48 20.37 -16.95
N VAL A 183 -3.73 19.39 -17.83
CA VAL A 183 -3.34 19.46 -19.25
C VAL A 183 -4.49 19.95 -20.14
N ASN A 184 -5.74 19.94 -19.64
CA ASN A 184 -6.92 20.33 -20.41
C ASN A 184 -7.21 21.85 -20.39
N SER A 185 -6.39 22.68 -19.73
CA SER A 185 -6.57 24.15 -19.75
C SER A 185 -5.91 24.84 -20.94
N ASP A 186 -5.02 24.16 -21.68
CA ASP A 186 -4.28 24.76 -22.81
C ASP A 186 -4.85 24.38 -24.19
N ALA A 187 -5.90 23.55 -24.25
CA ALA A 187 -6.57 23.17 -25.50
C ALA A 187 -7.83 24.00 -25.81
N ALA A 188 -8.08 25.07 -25.05
CA ALA A 188 -9.28 25.91 -25.16
C ALA A 188 -8.99 27.42 -25.25
N ARG A 189 -7.87 27.82 -25.86
CA ARG A 189 -7.61 29.20 -26.26
C ARG A 189 -7.18 29.29 -27.71
#